data_AF-A0A7V3MLI3-F1
#
_entry.id   AF-A0A7V3MLI3-F1
#
_cell.length_a   1.000
_cell.length_b   1.000
_cell.length_c   1.000
_cell.angle_alpha   90.00
_cell.angle_beta   90.00
_cell.angle_gamma   90.00
#
_symmetry.space_group_name_H-M   'P 1'
#
loop_
_entity.id
_entity.type
_entity.pdbx_description
1 polymer ?
#
loop_
_entity_poly.entity_id
_entity_poly.type
_entity_poly.pdbx_seq_one_letter_code
_entity_poly.pdbx_strand_id
1 'polypeptide(L)'
;MRDVIASNGVVVAADPVAAGVGADVLRAGGNAVDAIVAAVLAECVVQPHNIGLGGYAGTMILYSAKRNRAFAVDFDSTAPAAASPDMFPLEKCTDNWDIAGNGNGGGPGINEYGCLCVTVPPILAGLTLALERYGTKSFDEVAAPAQGLAEDGFCVSPGLANALSLLAAHADKESVDAFLPGGVPKEG
;
A
#
# COMPACT_ATOMS: atom_id res chain seq x y z
N MET A 1 -9.16 14.84 16.90
CA MET A 1 -9.77 14.60 15.58
C MET A 1 -10.32 15.94 15.09
N ARG A 2 -10.00 16.36 13.86
CA ARG A 2 -10.62 17.55 13.25
C ARG A 2 -11.57 17.06 12.16
N ASP A 3 -12.80 17.53 12.18
CA ASP A 3 -13.78 17.20 11.15
C ASP A 3 -13.41 17.91 9.84
N VAL A 4 -13.56 17.20 8.73
CA VAL A 4 -13.37 17.76 7.38
C VAL A 4 -14.71 17.76 6.67
N ILE A 5 -15.16 18.96 6.28
CA ILE A 5 -16.37 19.16 5.48
C ILE A 5 -15.95 19.77 4.14
N ALA A 6 -16.33 19.14 3.04
CA ALA A 6 -16.04 19.62 1.70
C ALA A 6 -17.26 19.49 0.79
N SER A 7 -17.43 20.45 -0.13
CA SER A 7 -18.61 20.52 -0.99
C SER A 7 -18.49 19.73 -2.30
N ASN A 8 -17.25 19.45 -2.75
CA ASN A 8 -16.98 18.97 -4.12
C ASN A 8 -16.31 17.59 -4.17
N GLY A 9 -15.84 17.07 -3.03
CA GLY A 9 -15.12 15.80 -2.95
C GLY A 9 -14.27 15.72 -1.69
N VAL A 10 -14.04 14.49 -1.21
CA VAL A 10 -13.19 14.19 -0.04
C VAL A 10 -12.33 12.99 -0.40
N VAL A 11 -11.06 13.05 0.00
CA VAL A 11 -10.13 11.90 -0.03
C VAL A 11 -9.67 11.66 1.40
N VAL A 12 -9.67 10.39 1.81
CA VAL A 12 -9.18 9.94 3.10
C VAL A 12 -8.15 8.85 2.84
N ALA A 13 -6.97 8.98 3.43
CA ALA A 13 -5.87 8.03 3.33
C ALA A 13 -5.17 7.91 4.70
N ALA A 14 -4.24 6.97 4.83
CA ALA A 14 -3.50 6.78 6.08
C ALA A 14 -2.49 7.91 6.27
N ASP A 15 -1.84 8.34 5.19
CA ASP A 15 -0.91 9.47 5.18
C ASP A 15 -1.56 10.76 4.63
N PRO A 16 -1.40 11.91 5.31
CA PRO A 16 -1.95 13.17 4.83
C PRO A 16 -1.36 13.61 3.48
N VAL A 17 -0.13 13.23 3.13
CA VAL A 17 0.48 13.53 1.82
C VAL A 17 -0.28 12.80 0.72
N ALA A 18 -0.56 11.50 0.91
CA ALA A 18 -1.32 10.73 -0.06
C ALA A 18 -2.78 11.21 -0.20
N ALA A 19 -3.44 11.56 0.91
CA ALA A 19 -4.75 12.18 0.88
C ALA A 19 -4.73 13.52 0.10
N GLY A 20 -3.67 14.31 0.28
CA GLY A 20 -3.40 15.54 -0.45
C GLY A 20 -3.28 15.31 -1.95
N VAL A 21 -2.47 14.34 -2.37
CA VAL A 21 -2.29 13.96 -3.79
C VAL A 21 -3.62 13.57 -4.43
N GLY A 22 -4.41 12.71 -3.80
CA GLY A 22 -5.72 12.34 -4.32
C GLY A 22 -6.67 13.54 -4.40
N ALA A 23 -6.64 14.44 -3.40
CA ALA A 23 -7.46 15.65 -3.41
C ALA A 23 -7.04 16.63 -4.52
N ASP A 24 -5.75 16.72 -4.84
CA ASP A 24 -5.25 17.54 -5.96
C ASP A 24 -5.68 16.98 -7.31
N VAL A 25 -5.73 15.66 -7.47
CA VAL A 25 -6.29 15.03 -8.68
C VAL A 25 -7.78 15.35 -8.83
N LEU A 26 -8.57 15.33 -7.74
CA LEU A 26 -9.97 15.78 -7.78
C LEU A 26 -10.07 17.27 -8.17
N ARG A 27 -9.22 18.14 -7.60
CA ARG A 27 -9.18 19.57 -7.94
C ARG A 27 -8.81 19.81 -9.41
N ALA A 28 -7.95 18.97 -9.97
CA ALA A 28 -7.54 18.99 -11.37
C ALA A 28 -8.60 18.37 -12.33
N GLY A 29 -9.80 18.07 -11.83
CA GLY A 29 -10.91 17.56 -12.63
C GLY A 29 -10.91 16.05 -12.85
N GLY A 30 -10.02 15.31 -12.17
CA GLY A 30 -10.10 13.85 -12.13
C GLY A 30 -11.31 13.37 -11.34
N ASN A 31 -11.68 12.12 -11.54
CA ASN A 31 -12.76 11.48 -10.81
C ASN A 31 -12.25 10.71 -9.57
N ALA A 32 -13.16 10.05 -8.84
CA ALA A 32 -12.80 9.27 -7.66
C ALA A 32 -11.82 8.11 -7.94
N VAL A 33 -11.84 7.54 -9.15
CA VAL A 33 -10.91 6.48 -9.57
C VAL A 33 -9.53 7.04 -9.88
N ASP A 34 -9.44 8.18 -10.56
CA ASP A 34 -8.16 8.87 -10.78
C ASP A 34 -7.52 9.24 -9.43
N ALA A 35 -8.32 9.78 -8.51
CA ALA A 35 -7.88 10.20 -7.18
C ALA A 35 -7.41 9.03 -6.31
N ILE A 36 -8.12 7.89 -6.29
CA ILE A 36 -7.69 6.73 -5.49
C ILE A 36 -6.42 6.10 -6.08
N VAL A 37 -6.28 6.05 -7.42
CA VAL A 37 -5.06 5.54 -8.06
C VAL A 37 -3.87 6.41 -7.70
N ALA A 38 -3.99 7.73 -7.83
CA ALA A 38 -2.91 8.65 -7.46
C ALA A 38 -2.56 8.58 -5.96
N ALA A 39 -3.56 8.53 -5.08
CA ALA A 39 -3.35 8.42 -3.64
C ALA A 39 -2.65 7.11 -3.26
N VAL A 40 -3.04 5.97 -3.85
CA VAL A 40 -2.38 4.69 -3.57
C VAL A 40 -0.94 4.68 -4.06
N LEU A 41 -0.66 5.25 -5.25
CA LEU A 41 0.71 5.38 -5.75
C LEU A 41 1.56 6.26 -4.82
N ALA A 42 1.00 7.35 -4.29
CA ALA A 42 1.66 8.18 -3.29
C ALA A 42 1.90 7.43 -1.98
N GLU A 43 0.91 6.68 -1.46
CA GLU A 43 1.06 5.83 -0.26
C GLU A 43 2.21 4.81 -0.41
N CYS A 44 2.40 4.24 -1.60
CA CYS A 44 3.51 3.32 -1.88
C CYS A 44 4.88 3.97 -1.66
N VAL A 45 4.95 5.31 -1.72
CA VAL A 45 6.18 6.10 -1.50
C VAL A 45 6.28 6.59 -0.07
N VAL A 46 5.19 7.12 0.50
CA VAL A 46 5.22 7.78 1.81
C VAL A 46 4.96 6.83 3.00
N GLN A 47 4.40 5.65 2.76
CA GLN A 47 4.16 4.60 3.75
C GLN A 47 4.62 3.21 3.24
N PRO A 48 5.89 3.06 2.80
CA PRO A 48 6.36 1.84 2.11
C PRO A 48 6.35 0.58 2.98
N HIS A 49 6.25 0.73 4.30
CA HIS A 49 6.11 -0.38 5.25
C HIS A 49 4.69 -0.96 5.31
N ASN A 50 3.68 -0.21 4.86
CA ASN A 50 2.27 -0.63 4.90
C ASN A 50 1.76 -1.07 3.53
N ILE A 51 2.18 -0.40 2.46
CA ILE A 51 1.72 -0.66 1.10
C ILE A 51 2.84 -0.38 0.11
N GLY A 52 2.90 -1.18 -0.96
CA GLY A 52 3.87 -1.01 -2.04
C GLY A 52 3.46 -1.81 -3.27
N LEU A 53 4.00 -1.47 -4.44
CA LEU A 53 3.62 -2.10 -5.71
C LEU A 53 3.87 -3.63 -5.75
N GLY A 54 4.83 -4.11 -4.95
CA GLY A 54 5.15 -5.53 -4.78
C GLY A 54 4.36 -6.24 -3.68
N GLY A 55 3.43 -5.55 -3.02
CA GLY A 55 2.71 -6.05 -1.86
C GLY A 55 1.38 -6.75 -2.19
N TYR A 56 0.62 -6.99 -1.12
CA TYR A 56 -0.73 -7.52 -1.18
C TYR A 56 -1.75 -6.43 -1.53
N ALA A 57 -2.73 -6.75 -2.36
CA ALA A 57 -3.96 -5.97 -2.49
C ALA A 57 -5.19 -6.81 -2.18
N GLY A 58 -6.34 -6.14 -2.12
CA GLY A 58 -7.67 -6.77 -2.11
C GLY A 58 -8.54 -6.22 -3.23
N THR A 59 -9.74 -5.75 -2.88
CA THR A 59 -10.74 -5.31 -3.85
C THR A 59 -10.99 -3.80 -3.77
N MET A 60 -11.04 -3.12 -4.92
CA MET A 60 -11.53 -1.74 -5.00
C MET A 60 -13.04 -1.73 -5.25
N ILE A 61 -13.79 -1.16 -4.31
CA ILE A 61 -15.24 -1.01 -4.42
C ILE A 61 -15.57 0.38 -4.94
N LEU A 62 -16.32 0.42 -6.05
CA LEU A 62 -16.67 1.64 -6.76
C LEU A 62 -18.18 1.78 -6.85
N TYR A 63 -18.69 2.98 -6.65
CA TYR A 63 -20.07 3.31 -6.96
C TYR A 63 -20.13 4.35 -8.08
N SER A 64 -20.78 4.02 -9.19
CA SER A 64 -21.02 4.95 -10.28
C SER A 64 -22.42 5.55 -10.15
N ALA A 65 -22.50 6.82 -9.75
CA ALA A 65 -23.77 7.55 -9.71
C ALA A 65 -24.42 7.62 -11.10
N LYS A 66 -23.61 7.85 -12.16
CA LYS A 66 -24.10 7.90 -13.55
C LYS A 66 -24.77 6.59 -13.99
N ARG A 67 -24.26 5.45 -13.53
CA ARG A 67 -24.80 4.11 -13.86
C ARG A 67 -25.76 3.58 -12.80
N ASN A 68 -25.93 4.30 -11.68
CA ASN A 68 -26.67 3.87 -10.49
C ASN A 68 -26.30 2.44 -10.07
N ARG A 69 -25.00 2.14 -10.01
CA ARG A 69 -24.51 0.76 -9.82
C ARG A 69 -23.16 0.73 -9.11
N ALA A 70 -23.01 -0.26 -8.22
CA ALA A 70 -21.73 -0.63 -7.62
C ALA A 70 -20.96 -1.63 -8.50
N PHE A 71 -19.64 -1.48 -8.51
CA PHE A 71 -18.68 -2.35 -9.18
C PHE A 71 -17.59 -2.73 -8.18
N ALA A 72 -16.99 -3.89 -8.40
CA ALA A 72 -15.78 -4.31 -7.74
C ALA A 72 -14.71 -4.52 -8.81
N VAL A 73 -13.55 -3.92 -8.61
CA VAL A 73 -12.32 -4.33 -9.31
C VAL A 73 -11.58 -5.19 -8.32
N ASP A 74 -11.67 -6.50 -8.52
CA ASP A 74 -11.02 -7.47 -7.66
C ASP A 74 -9.62 -7.79 -8.21
N PHE A 75 -8.62 -7.45 -7.42
CA PHE A 75 -7.22 -7.71 -7.68
C PHE A 75 -6.58 -8.20 -6.39
N ASP A 76 -7.32 -9.03 -5.65
CA ASP A 76 -6.79 -9.72 -4.49
C ASP A 76 -5.57 -10.57 -4.89
N SER A 77 -4.65 -10.72 -3.95
CA SER A 77 -3.37 -11.35 -4.22
C SER A 77 -3.56 -12.85 -4.32
N THR A 78 -2.87 -13.47 -5.28
CA THR A 78 -3.00 -14.90 -5.54
C THR A 78 -1.76 -15.65 -5.12
N ALA A 79 -1.94 -16.84 -4.55
CA ALA A 79 -0.82 -17.75 -4.32
C ALA A 79 -0.15 -18.09 -5.67
N PRO A 80 1.19 -18.15 -5.73
CA PRO A 80 1.88 -18.52 -6.96
C PRO A 80 1.50 -19.94 -7.39
N ALA A 81 1.58 -20.22 -8.69
CA ALA A 81 1.20 -21.53 -9.24
C ALA A 81 2.00 -22.72 -8.68
N ALA A 82 3.17 -22.46 -8.10
CA ALA A 82 4.03 -23.46 -7.44
C ALA A 82 3.68 -23.69 -5.96
N ALA A 83 2.73 -22.93 -5.39
CA ALA A 83 2.31 -23.11 -4.01
C ALA A 83 1.66 -24.49 -3.81
N SER A 84 1.91 -25.11 -2.65
CA SER A 84 1.30 -26.37 -2.25
C SER A 84 0.62 -26.23 -0.88
N PRO A 85 -0.43 -27.02 -0.58
CA PRO A 85 -1.11 -26.96 0.71
C PRO A 85 -0.22 -27.24 1.93
N ASP A 86 0.91 -27.91 1.72
CA ASP A 86 1.89 -28.31 2.74
C ASP A 86 3.19 -27.49 2.69
N MET A 87 3.24 -26.40 1.92
CA MET A 87 4.45 -25.56 1.79
C MET A 87 4.86 -24.86 3.10
N PHE A 88 3.92 -24.72 4.04
CA PHE A 88 4.17 -24.20 5.38
C PHE A 88 3.78 -25.24 6.44
N PRO A 89 4.63 -25.45 7.46
CA PRO A 89 4.28 -26.32 8.57
C PRO A 89 3.09 -25.72 9.34
N LEU A 90 2.06 -26.54 9.58
CA LEU A 90 0.95 -26.14 10.42
C LEU A 90 1.40 -26.16 11.89
N GLU A 91 1.52 -24.98 12.46
CA GLU A 91 1.73 -24.80 13.89
C GLU A 91 0.41 -25.02 14.64
N LYS A 92 0.47 -25.47 15.89
CA LYS A 92 -0.73 -25.45 16.75
C LYS A 92 -1.09 -24.00 17.03
N CYS A 93 -2.26 -23.57 16.57
CA CYS A 93 -2.86 -22.31 17.01
C CYS A 93 -2.85 -22.28 18.54
N THR A 94 -2.15 -21.30 19.10
CA THR A 94 -2.30 -20.94 20.51
C THR A 94 -3.33 -19.83 20.57
N ASP A 95 -4.13 -19.76 21.63
CA ASP A 95 -5.14 -18.70 21.81
C ASP A 95 -4.52 -17.31 22.08
N ASN A 96 -3.23 -17.14 21.83
CA ASN A 96 -2.43 -15.98 22.22
C ASN A 96 -2.03 -15.14 21.00
N TRP A 97 -2.99 -14.60 20.25
CA TRP A 97 -2.68 -13.61 19.21
C TRP A 97 -1.99 -12.38 19.83
N ASP A 98 -0.71 -12.16 19.51
CA ASP A 98 0.02 -10.94 19.82
C ASP A 98 0.19 -10.11 18.53
N ILE A 99 -0.04 -8.80 18.62
CA ILE A 99 0.15 -7.82 17.55
C ILE A 99 1.60 -7.80 17.05
N ALA A 100 2.55 -8.30 17.85
CA ALA A 100 3.95 -8.52 17.45
C ALA A 100 4.16 -9.71 16.48
N GLY A 101 3.11 -10.46 16.09
CA GLY A 101 3.23 -11.65 15.24
C GLY A 101 3.62 -12.92 16.01
N ASN A 102 3.98 -12.81 17.30
CA ASN A 102 4.41 -13.92 18.14
C ASN A 102 3.29 -14.90 18.55
N GLY A 103 2.10 -14.77 17.97
CA GLY A 103 0.86 -15.31 18.52
C GLY A 103 0.25 -16.54 17.85
N ASN A 104 0.86 -17.10 16.81
CA ASN A 104 0.37 -18.31 16.16
C ASN A 104 1.49 -19.34 15.99
N GLY A 105 2.07 -19.79 17.11
CA GLY A 105 3.08 -20.84 17.10
C GLY A 105 4.42 -20.36 16.53
N GLY A 106 5.48 -20.56 17.31
CA GLY A 106 6.84 -20.21 16.93
C GLY A 106 7.41 -21.12 15.84
N GLY A 107 6.88 -20.99 14.62
CA GLY A 107 7.47 -21.59 13.43
C GLY A 107 8.70 -20.82 12.96
N PRO A 108 9.46 -21.34 11.98
CA PRO A 108 10.73 -20.76 11.56
C PRO A 108 10.63 -19.40 10.84
N GLY A 109 9.50 -18.69 10.94
CA GLY A 109 9.24 -17.40 10.30
C GLY A 109 9.10 -17.47 8.77
N ILE A 110 9.11 -18.67 8.18
CA ILE A 110 9.17 -18.85 6.71
C ILE A 110 7.90 -18.41 5.96
N ASN A 111 6.77 -18.30 6.67
CA ASN A 111 5.51 -17.76 6.17
C ASN A 111 5.38 -16.24 6.38
N GLU A 112 6.37 -15.61 7.02
CA GLU A 112 6.42 -14.16 7.29
C GLU A 112 7.63 -13.50 6.62
N TYR A 113 8.77 -14.19 6.55
CA TYR A 113 10.04 -13.72 6.04
C TYR A 113 10.54 -14.59 4.88
N GLY A 114 11.19 -13.94 3.91
CA GLY A 114 11.78 -14.60 2.74
C GLY A 114 10.81 -14.75 1.57
N CYS A 115 11.31 -15.29 0.44
CA CYS A 115 10.54 -15.29 -0.81
C CYS A 115 9.32 -16.22 -0.82
N LEU A 116 9.26 -17.21 0.09
CA LEU A 116 8.15 -18.17 0.12
C LEU A 116 6.84 -17.54 0.60
N CYS A 117 6.88 -16.47 1.41
CA CYS A 117 5.69 -15.79 1.90
C CYS A 117 5.07 -14.80 0.89
N VAL A 118 5.70 -14.63 -0.29
CA VAL A 118 5.30 -13.64 -1.29
C VAL A 118 4.23 -14.21 -2.23
N THR A 119 3.11 -13.50 -2.35
CA THR A 119 2.05 -13.77 -3.34
C THR A 119 2.37 -13.08 -4.68
N VAL A 120 1.61 -13.38 -5.74
CA VAL A 120 1.74 -12.65 -7.01
C VAL A 120 1.28 -11.20 -6.81
N PRO A 121 2.15 -10.18 -6.96
CA PRO A 121 1.80 -8.79 -6.65
C PRO A 121 0.75 -8.22 -7.61
N PRO A 122 -0.44 -7.80 -7.13
CA PRO A 122 -1.53 -7.45 -8.02
C PRO A 122 -1.81 -5.94 -8.10
N ILE A 123 -1.21 -5.12 -7.22
CA ILE A 123 -1.56 -3.69 -7.04
C ILE A 123 -1.50 -2.93 -8.37
N LEU A 124 -0.36 -2.99 -9.08
CA LEU A 124 -0.21 -2.22 -10.32
C LEU A 124 -1.22 -2.65 -11.40
N ALA A 125 -1.47 -3.95 -11.53
CA ALA A 125 -2.45 -4.48 -12.48
C ALA A 125 -3.89 -4.04 -12.12
N GLY A 126 -4.24 -4.07 -10.82
CA GLY A 126 -5.53 -3.63 -10.33
C GLY A 126 -5.79 -2.14 -10.53
N LEU A 127 -4.81 -1.31 -10.17
CA LEU A 127 -4.90 0.15 -10.33
C LEU A 127 -5.00 0.55 -11.80
N THR A 128 -4.17 -0.03 -12.67
CA THR A 128 -4.19 0.26 -14.11
C THR A 128 -5.49 -0.22 -14.76
N LEU A 129 -6.01 -1.40 -14.39
CA LEU A 129 -7.31 -1.88 -14.85
C LEU A 129 -8.47 -0.97 -14.41
N ALA A 130 -8.45 -0.49 -13.16
CA ALA A 130 -9.46 0.44 -12.66
C ALA A 130 -9.39 1.78 -13.42
N LEU A 131 -8.19 2.32 -13.61
CA LEU A 131 -7.94 3.55 -14.35
C LEU A 131 -8.40 3.42 -15.81
N GLU A 132 -8.06 2.32 -16.50
CA GLU A 132 -8.47 2.06 -17.88
C GLU A 132 -10.00 2.03 -18.03
N ARG A 133 -10.70 1.37 -17.10
CA ARG A 133 -12.16 1.15 -17.21
C ARG A 133 -13.01 2.30 -16.70
N TYR A 134 -12.50 3.04 -15.72
CA TYR A 134 -13.31 4.01 -14.96
C TYR A 134 -12.60 5.34 -14.72
N GLY A 135 -11.31 5.46 -15.01
CA GLY A 135 -10.55 6.71 -14.92
C GLY A 135 -10.85 7.69 -16.04
N THR A 136 -10.37 8.91 -15.87
CA THR A 136 -10.40 9.99 -16.86
C THR A 136 -9.03 10.63 -17.10
N LYS A 137 -8.01 10.20 -16.35
CA LYS A 137 -6.62 10.63 -16.47
C LYS A 137 -5.74 9.52 -17.04
N SER A 138 -4.63 9.89 -17.68
CA SER A 138 -3.61 8.92 -18.07
C SER A 138 -2.88 8.36 -16.84
N PHE A 139 -2.21 7.21 -17.00
CA PHE A 139 -1.37 6.67 -15.94
C PHE A 139 -0.25 7.65 -15.55
N ASP A 140 0.39 8.27 -16.53
CA ASP A 140 1.44 9.26 -16.31
C ASP A 140 0.94 10.44 -15.47
N GLU A 141 -0.28 10.94 -15.74
CA GLU A 141 -0.87 12.04 -14.98
C GLU A 141 -1.11 11.68 -13.51
N VAL A 142 -1.59 10.46 -13.22
CA VAL A 142 -1.87 10.03 -11.84
C VAL A 142 -0.64 9.53 -11.10
N ALA A 143 0.40 9.07 -11.82
CA ALA A 143 1.65 8.60 -11.25
C ALA A 143 2.66 9.74 -10.99
N ALA A 144 2.59 10.83 -11.74
CA ALA A 144 3.54 11.95 -11.63
C ALA A 144 3.71 12.50 -10.20
N PRO A 145 2.67 12.64 -9.36
CA PRO A 145 2.86 13.10 -7.98
C PRO A 145 3.68 12.12 -7.13
N ALA A 146 3.43 10.81 -7.27
CA ALA A 146 4.19 9.79 -6.55
C ALA A 146 5.65 9.72 -7.04
N GLN A 147 5.87 9.89 -8.33
CA GLN A 147 7.22 10.02 -8.90
C GLN A 147 7.96 11.21 -8.28
N GLY A 148 7.33 12.39 -8.23
CA GLY A 148 7.94 13.57 -7.60
C GLY A 148 8.28 13.33 -6.12
N LEU A 149 7.38 12.70 -5.35
CA LEU A 149 7.67 12.33 -3.96
C LEU A 149 8.87 11.38 -3.82
N ALA A 150 9.04 10.44 -4.77
CA ALA A 150 10.14 9.50 -4.75
C ALA A 150 11.48 10.11 -5.19
N GLU A 151 11.45 11.05 -6.14
CA GLU A 151 12.65 11.72 -6.68
C GLU A 151 13.12 12.88 -5.79
N ASP A 152 12.20 13.73 -5.36
CA ASP A 152 12.49 14.95 -4.58
C ASP A 152 12.52 14.69 -3.07
N GLY A 153 11.96 13.55 -2.64
CA GLY A 153 11.80 13.19 -1.24
C GLY A 153 10.58 13.83 -0.57
N PHE A 154 10.37 13.50 0.69
CA PHE A 154 9.24 13.97 1.50
C PHE A 154 9.61 14.02 2.98
N CYS A 155 8.81 14.73 3.79
CA CYS A 155 9.00 14.75 5.23
C CYS A 155 8.60 13.41 5.85
N VAL A 156 9.53 12.77 6.56
CA VAL A 156 9.30 11.49 7.23
C VAL A 156 8.36 11.71 8.42
N SER A 157 7.21 11.04 8.41
CA SER A 157 6.27 11.10 9.53
C SER A 157 6.82 10.36 10.76
N PRO A 158 6.40 10.74 11.98
CA PRO A 158 6.75 10.00 13.20
C PRO A 158 6.43 8.50 13.11
N GLY A 159 5.29 8.17 12.49
CA GLY A 159 4.86 6.79 12.26
C GLY A 159 5.81 6.03 11.35
N LEU A 160 6.22 6.63 10.22
CA LEU A 160 7.18 6.01 9.31
C LEU A 160 8.55 5.83 9.97
N ALA A 161 9.08 6.84 10.67
CA ALA A 161 10.38 6.74 11.36
C ALA A 161 10.39 5.59 12.38
N ASN A 162 9.31 5.45 13.16
CA ASN A 162 9.15 4.35 14.09
C ASN A 162 9.08 2.99 13.37
N ALA A 163 8.28 2.88 12.31
CA ALA A 163 8.13 1.64 11.55
C ALA A 163 9.47 1.19 10.91
N LEU A 164 10.21 2.12 10.30
CA LEU A 164 11.52 1.83 9.72
C LEU A 164 12.54 1.40 10.78
N SER A 165 12.47 1.97 11.99
CA SER A 165 13.32 1.54 13.11
C SER A 165 13.07 0.10 13.52
N LEU A 166 11.79 -0.30 13.59
CA LEU A 166 11.39 -1.67 13.94
C LEU A 166 11.77 -2.66 12.84
N LEU A 167 11.54 -2.31 11.57
CA LEU A 167 11.86 -3.16 10.43
C LEU A 167 13.37 -3.34 10.25
N ALA A 168 14.16 -2.27 10.38
CA ALA A 168 15.61 -2.34 10.26
C ALA A 168 16.24 -3.28 11.31
N ALA A 169 15.62 -3.47 12.47
CA ALA A 169 16.08 -4.41 13.48
C ALA A 169 15.89 -5.90 13.09
N HIS A 170 15.03 -6.19 12.11
CA HIS A 170 14.67 -7.55 11.69
C HIS A 170 15.02 -7.85 10.23
N ALA A 171 15.39 -6.85 9.43
CA ALA A 171 15.80 -7.00 8.04
C ALA A 171 17.24 -7.50 7.90
N ASP A 172 17.54 -8.16 6.78
CA ASP A 172 18.91 -8.51 6.41
C ASP A 172 19.76 -7.27 6.11
N LYS A 173 21.08 -7.44 6.19
CA LYS A 173 22.02 -6.32 6.03
C LYS A 173 21.92 -5.70 4.64
N GLU A 174 21.76 -6.51 3.61
CA GLU A 174 21.71 -6.07 2.23
C GLU A 174 20.48 -5.17 1.99
N SER A 175 19.32 -5.54 2.54
CA SER A 175 18.12 -4.72 2.52
C SER A 175 18.30 -3.40 3.28
N VAL A 176 18.87 -3.43 4.49
CA VAL A 176 19.12 -2.20 5.26
C VAL A 176 20.08 -1.26 4.52
N ASP A 177 21.17 -1.78 3.96
CA ASP A 177 22.14 -0.98 3.22
C ASP A 177 21.53 -0.38 1.93
N ALA A 178 20.65 -1.12 1.26
CA ALA A 178 20.00 -0.68 0.02
C ALA A 178 18.90 0.37 0.25
N PHE A 179 18.04 0.16 1.26
CA PHE A 179 16.85 0.99 1.47
C PHE A 179 17.02 2.08 2.54
N LEU A 180 18.01 1.97 3.42
CA LEU A 180 18.30 2.95 4.47
C LEU A 180 19.76 3.40 4.42
N PRO A 181 20.23 3.95 3.27
CA PRO A 181 21.60 4.44 3.16
C PRO A 181 21.81 5.60 4.15
N GLY A 182 22.70 5.40 5.12
CA GLY A 182 22.93 6.35 6.22
C GLY A 182 22.13 6.09 7.49
N GLY A 183 21.40 4.97 7.56
CA GLY A 183 20.62 4.54 8.71
C GLY A 183 19.16 4.98 8.65
N VAL A 184 18.42 4.72 9.73
CA VAL A 184 16.99 5.03 9.80
C VAL A 184 16.78 6.55 9.78
N PRO A 185 16.00 7.09 8.83
CA PRO A 185 15.66 8.51 8.79
C PRO A 185 14.94 8.95 10.05
N LYS A 186 15.26 10.16 10.54
CA LYS A 186 14.51 10.79 11.63
C LYS A 186 13.24 11.41 11.08
N GLU A 187 12.23 11.54 11.95
CA GLU A 187 11.07 12.38 11.65
C GLU A 187 11.50 13.81 11.32
N GLY A 188 10.79 14.42 10.36
CA GLY A 188 11.08 15.75 9.81
C GLY A 188 10.02 16.81 10.12
#